data_AF-A0A946MPC4-F1
#
_entry.id   AF-A0A946MPC4-F1
#
_cell.length_a   1.000
_cell.length_b   1.000
_cell.length_c   1.000
_cell.angle_alpha   90.00
_cell.angle_beta   90.00
_cell.angle_gamma   90.00
#
_symmetry.space_group_name_H-M   'P 1'
#
loop_
_entity.id
_entity.type
_entity.pdbx_description
1 polymer ?
#
loop_
_entity_poly.entity_id
_entity_poly.type
_entity_poly.pdbx_seq_one_letter_code
_entity_poly.pdbx_strand_id
1 'polypeptide(L)'
;MADTLTLINWIILFGTSFFLVVLSWSSFREKEIRAAVISLVFIILNTFFWSFFLANSKVFQTFNIVIISLTAILGLASFIKYFPGKPGKRDTSKAQQYDERDNMFARNNIKHYPELLETYYAMRPENRSIDQQIHNKPEFGEKDQVYHDPYTAPCYEAAFEYLEKSIPLSKGNVAKQKTHIDPVRFSKTIIDISKFYGACDVSFLRLKPHHFYSHKGRHAKNWGDKTDQTHKTAIAIVVPMRVEMIKKGPTSSVLQESAQKYVEAAKVSNILAGYIRNFGYPARAHNDANYDTLCVPIAVESG
;
A
#
# COMPACT_ATOMS: atom_id res chain seq x y z
N MET A 1 55.58 5.89 -3.98
CA MET A 1 54.43 5.24 -4.65
C MET A 1 53.92 4.01 -3.89
N ALA A 2 54.77 3.06 -3.48
CA ALA A 2 54.34 1.86 -2.75
C ALA A 2 53.66 2.17 -1.38
N ASP A 3 54.18 3.15 -0.63
CA ASP A 3 53.63 3.51 0.68
C ASP A 3 52.26 4.20 0.57
N THR A 4 52.08 5.06 -0.44
CA THR A 4 50.82 5.72 -0.75
C THR A 4 49.74 4.72 -1.17
N LEU A 5 50.08 3.76 -2.04
CA LEU A 5 49.15 2.72 -2.48
C LEU A 5 48.71 1.83 -1.31
N THR A 6 49.65 1.49 -0.41
CA THR A 6 49.37 0.71 0.80
C THR A 6 48.42 1.46 1.74
N LEU A 7 48.63 2.77 1.94
CA LEU A 7 47.72 3.61 2.72
C LEU A 7 46.31 3.66 2.11
N ILE A 8 46.19 3.82 0.79
CA ILE A 8 44.89 3.84 0.11
C ILE A 8 44.15 2.51 0.29
N ASN A 9 44.84 1.38 0.17
CA ASN A 9 44.23 0.05 0.41
C ASN A 9 43.69 -0.09 1.83
N TRP A 10 44.42 0.40 2.84
CA TRP A 10 43.93 0.42 4.22
C TRP A 10 42.66 1.25 4.36
N ILE A 11 42.64 2.45 3.77
CA ILE A 11 41.46 3.33 3.80
C ILE A 11 40.25 2.64 3.16
N ILE A 12 40.42 2.01 2.00
CA ILE A 12 39.33 1.31 1.31
C ILE A 12 38.87 0.10 2.11
N LEU A 13 39.78 -0.72 2.63
CA LEU A 13 39.46 -1.86 3.48
C LEU A 13 38.63 -1.44 4.70
N PHE A 14 39.09 -0.44 5.45
CA PHE A 14 38.36 0.03 6.63
C PHE A 14 37.01 0.65 6.26
N GLY A 15 36.95 1.48 5.22
CA GLY A 15 35.71 2.12 4.78
C GLY A 15 34.67 1.12 4.31
N THR A 16 35.06 0.17 3.46
CA THR A 16 34.15 -0.87 2.94
C THR A 16 33.73 -1.86 4.03
N SER A 17 34.64 -2.24 4.94
CA SER A 17 34.30 -3.12 6.05
C SER A 17 33.36 -2.44 7.04
N PHE A 18 33.57 -1.16 7.35
CA PHE A 18 32.66 -0.37 8.18
C PHE A 18 31.27 -0.28 7.55
N PHE A 19 31.19 0.01 6.25
CA PHE A 19 29.92 0.01 5.52
C PHE A 19 29.19 -1.34 5.62
N LEU A 20 29.89 -2.46 5.42
CA LEU A 20 29.29 -3.80 5.51
C LEU A 20 28.84 -4.15 6.94
N VAL A 21 29.55 -3.67 7.98
CA VAL A 21 29.12 -3.81 9.38
C VAL A 21 27.81 -3.04 9.61
N VAL A 22 27.74 -1.79 9.16
CA VAL A 22 26.51 -0.98 9.27
C VAL A 22 25.36 -1.63 8.50
N LEU A 23 25.61 -2.14 7.30
CA LEU A 23 24.61 -2.84 6.49
C LEU A 23 24.11 -4.12 7.18
N SER A 24 25.02 -4.91 7.75
CA SER A 24 24.67 -6.11 8.52
C SER A 24 23.81 -5.77 9.73
N TRP A 25 24.18 -4.71 10.47
CA TRP A 25 23.44 -4.26 11.64
C TRP A 25 22.05 -3.73 11.28
N SER A 26 21.93 -2.92 10.22
CA SER A 26 20.63 -2.43 9.74
C SER A 26 19.73 -3.58 9.31
N SER A 27 20.27 -4.50 8.50
CA SER A 27 19.53 -5.68 8.03
C SER A 27 19.03 -6.55 9.17
N PHE A 28 19.85 -6.72 10.22
CA PHE A 28 19.44 -7.45 11.42
C PHE A 28 18.30 -6.75 12.16
N ARG A 29 18.37 -5.42 12.33
CA ARG A 29 17.29 -4.63 12.96
C ARG A 29 15.99 -4.68 12.15
N GLU A 30 16.10 -4.74 10.83
CA GLU A 30 14.98 -4.88 9.89
C GLU A 30 14.44 -6.32 9.81
N LYS A 31 15.00 -7.27 10.58
CA LYS A 31 14.67 -8.70 10.58
C LYS A 31 14.95 -9.42 9.26
N GLU A 32 15.76 -8.83 8.40
CA GLU A 32 16.25 -9.43 7.16
C GLU A 32 17.53 -10.24 7.43
N ILE A 33 17.36 -11.36 8.14
CA ILE A 33 18.47 -12.21 8.63
C ILE A 33 19.39 -12.64 7.47
N ARG A 34 18.81 -12.99 6.31
CA ARG A 34 19.59 -13.40 5.15
C ARG A 34 20.54 -12.29 4.68
N ALA A 35 20.07 -11.05 4.61
CA ALA A 35 20.89 -9.91 4.20
C ALA A 35 21.99 -9.61 5.24
N ALA A 36 21.68 -9.75 6.53
CA ALA A 36 22.66 -9.63 7.60
C ALA A 36 23.79 -10.68 7.48
N VAL A 37 23.43 -11.95 7.30
CA VAL A 37 24.40 -13.06 7.12
C VAL A 37 25.26 -12.84 5.88
N ILE A 38 24.65 -12.48 4.75
CA ILE A 38 25.38 -12.20 3.51
C ILE A 38 26.39 -11.06 3.73
N SER A 39 25.98 -9.98 4.42
CA SER A 39 26.87 -8.84 4.72
C SER A 39 28.06 -9.25 5.59
N LEU A 40 27.87 -10.13 6.58
CA LEU A 40 28.95 -10.69 7.40
C LEU A 40 29.93 -11.52 6.58
N VAL A 41 29.43 -12.39 5.69
CA VAL A 41 30.29 -13.16 4.77
C VAL A 41 31.11 -12.22 3.89
N PHE A 42 30.51 -11.16 3.37
CA PHE A 42 31.22 -10.17 2.56
C PHE A 42 32.29 -9.40 3.36
N ILE A 43 32.17 -9.21 4.67
CA ILE A 43 33.24 -8.62 5.49
C ILE A 43 34.49 -9.52 5.47
N ILE A 44 34.29 -10.84 5.63
CA ILE A 44 35.40 -11.81 5.60
C ILE A 44 36.07 -11.80 4.23
N LEU A 45 35.27 -11.88 3.16
CA LEU A 45 35.77 -11.85 1.78
C LEU A 45 36.49 -10.53 1.46
N ASN A 46 35.93 -9.39 1.88
CA ASN A 46 36.53 -8.07 1.70
C ASN A 46 37.86 -7.95 2.43
N THR A 47 37.92 -8.43 3.68
CA THR A 47 39.15 -8.44 4.49
C THR A 47 40.22 -9.29 3.82
N PHE A 48 39.87 -10.49 3.37
CA PHE A 48 40.80 -11.37 2.65
C PHE A 48 41.30 -10.72 1.35
N PHE A 49 40.39 -10.16 0.55
CA PHE A 49 40.69 -9.52 -0.73
C PHE A 49 41.70 -8.38 -0.58
N TRP A 50 41.45 -7.42 0.32
CA TRP A 50 42.37 -6.30 0.52
C TRP A 50 43.66 -6.70 1.23
N SER A 51 43.61 -7.68 2.15
CA SER A 51 44.83 -8.21 2.79
C SER A 51 45.77 -8.86 1.78
N PHE A 52 45.24 -9.54 0.75
CA PHE A 52 46.05 -10.08 -0.34
C PHE A 52 46.81 -8.98 -1.10
N PHE A 53 46.15 -7.86 -1.43
CA PHE A 53 46.78 -6.73 -2.12
C PHE A 53 47.74 -5.93 -1.21
N LEU A 54 47.47 -5.87 0.10
CA LEU A 54 48.39 -5.29 1.08
C LEU A 54 49.67 -6.12 1.20
N ALA A 55 49.56 -7.45 1.26
CA ALA A 55 50.71 -8.36 1.36
C ALA A 55 51.54 -8.43 0.08
N ASN A 56 50.91 -8.27 -1.11
CA ASN A 56 51.56 -8.43 -2.42
C ASN A 56 51.61 -7.14 -3.25
N SER A 57 51.66 -5.99 -2.58
CA SER A 57 51.49 -4.65 -3.20
C SER A 57 52.47 -4.35 -4.33
N LYS A 58 53.71 -4.86 -4.26
CA LYS A 58 54.75 -4.67 -5.29
C LYS A 58 54.53 -5.54 -6.54
N VAL A 59 54.02 -6.76 -6.37
CA VAL A 59 53.85 -7.73 -7.47
C VAL A 59 52.61 -7.41 -8.31
N PHE A 60 51.52 -6.99 -7.65
CA PHE A 60 50.22 -6.74 -8.31
C PHE A 60 49.88 -5.25 -8.40
N GLN A 61 50.88 -4.37 -8.43
CA GLN A 61 50.70 -2.92 -8.37
C GLN A 61 49.72 -2.39 -9.44
N THR A 62 49.89 -2.81 -10.71
CA THR A 62 49.04 -2.35 -11.82
C THR A 62 47.58 -2.76 -11.64
N PHE A 63 47.34 -4.03 -11.27
CA PHE A 63 45.98 -4.53 -11.02
C PHE A 63 45.31 -3.79 -9.86
N ASN A 64 46.08 -3.52 -8.79
CA ASN A 64 45.58 -2.78 -7.64
C ASN A 64 45.12 -1.36 -8.02
N ILE A 65 45.93 -0.64 -8.80
CA ILE A 65 45.59 0.70 -9.29
C ILE A 65 44.29 0.66 -10.11
N VAL A 66 44.13 -0.34 -10.99
CA VAL A 66 42.90 -0.51 -11.79
C VAL A 66 41.68 -0.74 -10.89
N ILE A 67 41.79 -1.61 -9.88
CA ILE A 67 40.69 -1.90 -8.95
C ILE A 67 40.31 -0.67 -8.13
N ILE A 68 41.29 0.06 -7.60
CA ILE A 68 41.04 1.32 -6.86
C ILE A 68 40.36 2.34 -7.76
N SER A 69 40.84 2.49 -9.00
CA SER A 69 40.28 3.44 -9.96
C SER A 69 38.84 3.09 -10.31
N LEU A 70 38.55 1.81 -10.54
CA LEU A 70 37.19 1.33 -10.79
C LEU A 70 36.29 1.55 -9.57
N THR A 71 36.78 1.26 -8.36
CA THR A 71 36.05 1.49 -7.11
C THR A 71 35.74 2.97 -6.92
N ALA A 72 36.69 3.85 -7.21
CA ALA A 72 36.49 5.30 -7.14
C ALA A 72 35.46 5.78 -8.19
N ILE A 73 35.53 5.29 -9.42
CA ILE A 73 34.57 5.62 -10.49
C ILE A 73 33.17 5.15 -10.12
N LEU A 74 33.01 3.91 -9.65
CA LEU A 74 31.72 3.38 -9.22
C LEU A 74 31.19 4.12 -7.98
N GLY A 75 32.07 4.48 -7.05
CA GLY A 75 31.74 5.31 -5.90
C GLY A 75 31.23 6.68 -6.32
N LEU A 76 31.92 7.36 -7.24
CA LEU A 76 31.48 8.64 -7.80
C LEU A 76 30.15 8.51 -8.56
N ALA A 77 30.01 7.45 -9.37
CA ALA A 77 28.76 7.15 -10.07
C ALA A 77 27.60 6.89 -9.10
N SER A 78 27.85 6.32 -7.91
CA SER A 78 26.82 6.09 -6.89
C SER A 78 26.25 7.40 -6.31
N PHE A 79 26.98 8.51 -6.38
CA PHE A 79 26.47 9.83 -6.00
C PHE A 79 25.60 10.47 -7.10
N ILE A 80 25.63 9.94 -8.32
CA ILE A 80 24.68 10.35 -9.36
C ILE A 80 23.32 9.83 -8.96
N LYS A 81 22.42 10.74 -8.58
CA LYS A 81 21.09 10.42 -8.10
C LYS A 81 20.23 9.84 -9.23
N TYR A 82 20.21 8.52 -9.36
CA TYR A 82 19.34 7.81 -10.30
C TYR A 82 17.87 7.74 -9.84
N PHE A 83 17.60 7.99 -8.56
CA PHE A 83 16.24 8.00 -8.06
C PHE A 83 15.53 9.31 -8.45
N PRO A 84 14.30 9.24 -9.00
CA PRO A 84 13.53 10.44 -9.28
C PRO A 84 13.44 11.30 -8.02
N GLY A 85 13.50 12.62 -8.20
CA GLY A 85 13.25 13.56 -7.12
C GLY A 85 11.89 13.30 -6.47
N LYS A 86 11.61 13.95 -5.34
CA LYS A 86 10.25 13.91 -4.78
C LYS A 86 9.27 14.26 -5.92
N PRO A 87 8.28 13.40 -6.21
CA PRO A 87 7.32 13.72 -7.24
C PRO A 87 6.72 15.10 -6.93
N GLY A 88 6.62 15.95 -7.95
CA GLY A 88 6.01 17.27 -7.81
C GLY A 88 4.59 17.14 -7.27
N LYS A 89 4.04 18.25 -6.75
CA LYS A 89 2.61 18.29 -6.39
C LYS A 89 1.79 17.83 -7.59
N ARG A 90 0.92 16.86 -7.38
CA ARG A 90 0.02 16.36 -8.43
C ARG A 90 -0.84 17.51 -8.94
N ASP A 91 -0.81 17.77 -10.25
CA ASP A 91 -1.72 18.71 -10.87
C ASP A 91 -3.12 18.08 -10.95
N THR A 92 -4.04 18.57 -10.14
CA THR A 92 -5.45 18.13 -10.12
C THR A 92 -6.37 19.11 -10.83
N SER A 93 -5.87 20.09 -11.58
CA SER A 93 -6.69 21.14 -12.23
C SER A 93 -7.69 20.58 -13.25
N LYS A 94 -7.33 19.46 -13.90
CA LYS A 94 -8.18 18.74 -14.87
C LYS A 94 -8.85 17.50 -14.29
N ALA A 95 -8.76 17.28 -12.97
CA ALA A 95 -9.34 16.09 -12.35
C ALA A 95 -10.86 16.12 -12.42
N GLN A 96 -11.46 15.02 -12.87
CA GLN A 96 -12.90 14.83 -12.95
C GLN A 96 -13.33 13.73 -11.98
N GLN A 97 -14.61 13.73 -11.61
CA GLN A 97 -15.18 12.65 -10.81
C GLN A 97 -15.26 11.37 -11.64
N TYR A 98 -14.77 10.28 -11.08
CA TYR A 98 -14.87 8.96 -11.71
C TYR A 98 -16.27 8.40 -11.47
N ASP A 99 -16.87 7.74 -12.46
CA ASP A 99 -18.15 7.06 -12.30
C ASP A 99 -17.94 5.66 -11.69
N GLU A 100 -18.50 5.36 -10.52
CA GLU A 100 -18.29 4.05 -9.89
C GLU A 100 -18.84 2.91 -10.76
N ARG A 101 -19.84 3.18 -11.62
CA ARG A 101 -20.38 2.17 -12.54
C ARG A 101 -19.35 1.68 -13.55
N ASP A 102 -18.33 2.49 -13.85
CA ASP A 102 -17.23 2.10 -14.74
C ASP A 102 -16.15 1.27 -14.02
N ASN A 103 -16.22 1.12 -12.69
CA ASN A 103 -15.32 0.27 -11.93
C ASN A 103 -15.54 -1.21 -12.27
N MET A 104 -14.46 -1.96 -12.53
CA MET A 104 -14.55 -3.39 -12.89
C MET A 104 -15.33 -4.25 -11.89
N PHE A 105 -15.26 -3.94 -10.59
CA PHE A 105 -15.99 -4.68 -9.55
C PHE A 105 -17.48 -4.30 -9.52
N ALA A 106 -17.84 -3.06 -9.87
CA ALA A 106 -19.23 -2.67 -10.07
C ALA A 106 -19.83 -3.39 -11.29
N ARG A 107 -19.08 -3.43 -12.41
CA ARG A 107 -19.47 -4.16 -13.62
C ARG A 107 -19.64 -5.66 -13.39
N ASN A 108 -18.71 -6.26 -12.64
CA ASN A 108 -18.79 -7.67 -12.27
C ASN A 108 -20.00 -7.97 -11.39
N ASN A 109 -20.44 -7.05 -10.53
CA ASN A 109 -21.63 -7.25 -9.71
C ASN A 109 -22.93 -7.20 -10.53
N ILE A 110 -23.03 -6.29 -11.49
CA ILE A 110 -24.26 -6.14 -12.30
C ILE A 110 -24.47 -7.28 -13.30
N LYS A 111 -23.54 -8.22 -13.47
CA LYS A 111 -23.75 -9.42 -14.29
C LYS A 111 -24.93 -10.27 -13.82
N HIS A 112 -25.26 -10.20 -12.53
CA HIS A 112 -26.41 -10.88 -11.94
C HIS A 112 -27.73 -10.10 -12.12
N TYR A 113 -27.69 -8.97 -12.82
CA TYR A 113 -28.82 -8.06 -13.05
C TYR A 113 -28.89 -7.69 -14.54
N PRO A 114 -29.46 -8.56 -15.41
CA PRO A 114 -29.40 -8.41 -16.86
C PRO A 114 -29.89 -7.05 -17.39
N GLU A 115 -30.95 -6.49 -16.79
CA GLU A 115 -31.49 -5.18 -17.18
C GLU A 115 -30.49 -4.04 -16.92
N LEU A 116 -29.80 -4.06 -15.77
CA LEU A 116 -28.77 -3.08 -15.44
C LEU A 116 -27.53 -3.26 -16.32
N LEU A 117 -27.17 -4.51 -16.63
CA LEU A 117 -26.04 -4.84 -17.48
C LEU A 117 -26.24 -4.32 -18.91
N GLU A 118 -27.41 -4.52 -19.51
CA GLU A 118 -27.71 -4.00 -20.84
C GLU A 118 -27.82 -2.48 -20.84
N THR A 119 -28.40 -1.87 -19.79
CA THR A 119 -28.39 -0.41 -19.60
C THR A 119 -26.96 0.14 -19.54
N TYR A 120 -26.06 -0.55 -18.83
CA TYR A 120 -24.65 -0.18 -18.76
C TYR A 120 -23.96 -0.27 -20.13
N TYR A 121 -24.11 -1.39 -20.85
CA TYR A 121 -23.47 -1.55 -22.16
C TYR A 121 -24.05 -0.64 -23.25
N ALA A 122 -25.29 -0.18 -23.12
CA ALA A 122 -25.81 0.89 -23.98
C ALA A 122 -25.04 2.22 -23.79
N MET A 123 -24.57 2.51 -22.58
CA MET A 123 -23.75 3.70 -22.28
C MET A 123 -22.25 3.50 -22.50
N ARG A 124 -21.78 2.24 -22.42
CA ARG A 124 -20.36 1.83 -22.41
C ARG A 124 -20.14 0.55 -23.23
N PRO A 125 -20.43 0.55 -24.56
CA PRO A 125 -20.35 -0.65 -25.38
C PRO A 125 -18.93 -1.24 -25.45
N GLU A 126 -17.89 -0.42 -25.28
CA GLU A 126 -16.48 -0.80 -25.30
C GLU A 126 -16.11 -1.81 -24.19
N ASN A 127 -16.84 -1.83 -23.07
CA ASN A 127 -16.54 -2.71 -21.95
C ASN A 127 -17.13 -4.12 -22.10
N ARG A 128 -18.07 -4.33 -23.04
CA ARG A 128 -18.81 -5.59 -23.17
C ARG A 128 -17.91 -6.80 -23.40
N SER A 129 -16.95 -6.67 -24.32
CA SER A 129 -16.09 -7.80 -24.70
C SER A 129 -15.19 -8.25 -23.55
N ILE A 130 -14.58 -7.30 -22.84
CA ILE A 130 -13.69 -7.63 -21.71
C ILE A 130 -14.47 -8.18 -20.52
N ASP A 131 -15.63 -7.60 -20.22
CA ASP A 131 -16.46 -8.05 -19.11
C ASP A 131 -17.02 -9.46 -19.38
N GLN A 132 -17.44 -9.78 -20.62
CA GLN A 132 -17.83 -11.15 -20.99
C GLN A 132 -16.68 -12.15 -20.81
N GLN A 133 -15.45 -11.80 -21.19
CA GLN A 133 -14.29 -12.65 -20.96
C GLN A 133 -13.99 -12.88 -19.48
N ILE A 134 -14.27 -11.89 -18.62
CA ILE A 134 -14.13 -12.00 -17.17
C ILE A 134 -15.25 -12.86 -16.59
N HIS A 135 -16.50 -12.63 -16.97
CA HIS A 135 -17.67 -13.36 -16.47
C HIS A 135 -17.69 -14.84 -16.88
N ASN A 136 -16.94 -15.22 -17.92
CA ASN A 136 -16.76 -16.61 -18.31
C ASN A 136 -15.69 -17.36 -17.49
N LYS A 137 -15.00 -16.67 -16.57
CA LYS A 137 -14.03 -17.30 -15.66
C LYS A 137 -14.71 -17.74 -14.36
N PRO A 138 -14.16 -18.75 -13.66
CA PRO A 138 -14.67 -19.14 -12.35
C PRO A 138 -14.72 -17.97 -11.38
N GLU A 139 -15.80 -17.88 -10.61
CA GLU A 139 -15.97 -16.86 -9.59
C GLU A 139 -14.96 -17.00 -8.47
N PHE A 140 -14.79 -15.90 -7.74
CA PHE A 140 -13.98 -15.85 -6.55
C PHE A 140 -14.49 -16.87 -5.51
N GLY A 141 -13.64 -17.82 -5.10
CA GLY A 141 -14.04 -18.90 -4.18
C GLY A 141 -14.23 -20.27 -4.85
N GLU A 142 -14.49 -20.30 -6.16
CA GLU A 142 -14.89 -21.54 -6.83
C GLU A 142 -13.75 -22.57 -6.94
N LYS A 143 -14.13 -23.85 -6.94
CA LYS A 143 -13.21 -25.00 -7.01
C LYS A 143 -12.40 -25.05 -8.30
N ASP A 144 -12.93 -24.43 -9.37
CA ASP A 144 -12.30 -24.40 -10.69
C ASP A 144 -11.18 -23.35 -10.79
N GLN A 145 -10.96 -22.54 -9.74
CA GLN A 145 -9.82 -21.62 -9.69
C GLN A 145 -8.49 -22.37 -9.52
N VAL A 146 -7.45 -21.94 -10.25
CA VAL A 146 -6.10 -22.54 -10.25
C VAL A 146 -5.49 -22.66 -8.85
N TYR A 147 -5.75 -21.68 -7.98
CA TYR A 147 -5.22 -21.62 -6.61
C TYR A 147 -6.29 -21.84 -5.55
N HIS A 148 -7.40 -22.50 -5.91
CA HIS A 148 -8.40 -22.90 -4.94
C HIS A 148 -7.79 -23.85 -3.91
N ASP A 149 -8.11 -23.60 -2.65
CA ASP A 149 -7.78 -24.51 -1.55
C ASP A 149 -9.04 -24.64 -0.68
N PRO A 150 -9.54 -25.87 -0.48
CA PRO A 150 -10.85 -26.11 0.12
C PRO A 150 -10.91 -25.78 1.62
N TYR A 151 -9.76 -25.59 2.28
CA TYR A 151 -9.71 -25.26 3.71
C TYR A 151 -9.55 -23.77 3.95
N THR A 152 -8.82 -23.09 3.07
CA THR A 152 -8.58 -21.65 3.17
C THR A 152 -9.69 -20.87 2.47
N ALA A 153 -10.22 -21.29 1.32
CA ALA A 153 -11.25 -20.53 0.60
C ALA A 153 -12.45 -20.12 1.49
N PRO A 154 -13.05 -21.02 2.30
CA PRO A 154 -14.14 -20.65 3.21
C PRO A 154 -13.79 -19.53 4.21
N CYS A 155 -12.52 -19.37 4.57
CA CYS A 155 -12.08 -18.35 5.51
C CYS A 155 -12.18 -16.92 4.94
N TYR A 156 -11.73 -16.69 3.69
CA TYR A 156 -11.89 -15.35 3.11
C TYR A 156 -13.33 -15.09 2.71
N GLU A 157 -14.10 -16.13 2.33
CA GLU A 157 -15.54 -16.00 2.05
C GLU A 157 -16.31 -15.52 3.28
N ALA A 158 -16.04 -16.13 4.44
CA ALA A 158 -16.62 -15.69 5.72
C ALA A 158 -16.20 -14.25 6.09
N ALA A 159 -14.98 -13.84 5.73
CA ALA A 159 -14.53 -12.45 5.93
C ALA A 159 -15.29 -11.46 5.03
N PHE A 160 -15.56 -11.81 3.77
CA PHE A 160 -16.40 -11.00 2.87
C PHE A 160 -17.87 -10.96 3.34
N GLU A 161 -18.41 -12.07 3.83
CA GLU A 161 -19.74 -12.11 4.44
C GLU A 161 -19.83 -11.17 5.65
N TYR A 162 -18.81 -11.17 6.52
CA TYR A 162 -18.73 -10.22 7.63
C TYR A 162 -18.72 -8.77 7.13
N LEU A 163 -17.93 -8.47 6.09
CA LEU A 163 -17.85 -7.13 5.51
C LEU A 163 -19.21 -6.66 5.01
N GLU A 164 -19.91 -7.51 4.26
CA GLU A 164 -21.25 -7.21 3.76
C GLU A 164 -22.23 -6.91 4.91
N LYS A 165 -22.25 -7.76 5.94
CA LYS A 165 -23.07 -7.55 7.15
C LYS A 165 -22.68 -6.29 7.93
N SER A 166 -21.46 -5.79 7.78
CA SER A 166 -20.97 -4.58 8.44
C SER A 166 -21.31 -3.28 7.70
N ILE A 167 -21.75 -3.33 6.43
CA ILE A 167 -22.09 -2.15 5.62
C ILE A 167 -23.06 -1.20 6.35
N PRO A 168 -24.13 -1.66 7.03
CA PRO A 168 -25.04 -0.77 7.75
C PRO A 168 -24.37 0.07 8.85
N LEU A 169 -23.27 -0.41 9.45
CA LEU A 169 -22.54 0.29 10.52
C LEU A 169 -21.80 1.54 10.00
N SER A 170 -21.59 1.63 8.68
CA SER A 170 -20.90 2.74 8.05
C SER A 170 -21.62 4.08 8.24
N LYS A 171 -22.95 4.05 8.43
CA LYS A 171 -23.79 5.20 8.78
C LYS A 171 -24.42 4.95 10.15
N GLY A 172 -24.96 6.00 10.77
CA GLY A 172 -25.65 5.86 12.04
C GLY A 172 -26.18 7.20 12.54
N ASN A 173 -26.85 7.15 13.68
CA ASN A 173 -27.42 8.33 14.31
C ASN A 173 -26.31 9.27 14.80
N VAL A 174 -26.49 10.56 14.53
CA VAL A 174 -25.63 11.63 15.04
C VAL A 174 -26.21 12.07 16.38
N ALA A 175 -25.37 12.26 17.40
CA ALA A 175 -25.82 12.77 18.69
C ALA A 175 -26.53 14.12 18.50
N LYS A 176 -27.71 14.29 19.13
CA LYS A 176 -28.53 15.50 18.98
C LYS A 176 -27.79 16.76 19.44
N GLN A 177 -27.01 16.63 20.52
CA GLN A 177 -26.20 17.72 21.04
C GLN A 177 -24.82 17.69 20.40
N LYS A 178 -24.47 18.79 19.73
CA LYS A 178 -23.13 18.99 19.19
C LYS A 178 -22.19 19.44 20.30
N THR A 179 -21.21 18.60 20.60
CA THR A 179 -20.20 18.89 21.62
C THR A 179 -19.14 19.82 21.04
N HIS A 180 -18.68 20.80 21.81
CA HIS A 180 -17.53 21.62 21.40
C HIS A 180 -16.26 20.76 21.39
N ILE A 181 -15.57 20.73 20.25
CA ILE A 181 -14.29 20.03 20.10
C ILE A 181 -13.15 21.04 19.95
N ASP A 182 -12.04 20.79 20.64
CA ASP A 182 -10.74 21.37 20.28
C ASP A 182 -10.18 20.57 19.10
N PRO A 183 -10.03 21.16 17.89
CA PRO A 183 -9.58 20.43 16.71
C PRO A 183 -8.21 19.76 16.88
N VAL A 184 -7.28 20.37 17.63
CA VAL A 184 -5.92 19.83 17.79
C VAL A 184 -5.97 18.59 18.66
N ARG A 185 -6.61 18.70 19.84
CA ARG A 185 -6.78 17.57 20.75
C ARG A 185 -7.63 16.45 20.13
N PHE A 186 -8.69 16.81 19.41
CA PHE A 186 -9.59 15.83 18.81
C PHE A 186 -8.91 15.06 17.67
N SER A 187 -8.17 15.74 16.79
CA SER A 187 -7.38 15.06 15.74
C SER A 187 -6.33 14.13 16.33
N LYS A 188 -5.60 14.56 17.37
CA LYS A 188 -4.66 13.68 18.08
C LYS A 188 -5.35 12.45 18.67
N THR A 189 -6.50 12.65 19.31
CA THR A 189 -7.28 11.56 19.90
C THR A 189 -7.78 10.59 18.82
N ILE A 190 -8.21 11.09 17.65
CA ILE A 190 -8.57 10.25 16.51
C ILE A 190 -7.39 9.40 16.06
N ILE A 191 -6.18 9.98 15.92
CA ILE A 191 -4.97 9.23 15.57
C ILE A 191 -4.71 8.13 16.59
N ASP A 192 -4.73 8.46 17.89
CA ASP A 192 -4.43 7.52 18.96
C ASP A 192 -5.46 6.37 19.03
N ILE A 193 -6.75 6.68 18.88
CA ILE A 193 -7.83 5.67 18.83
C ILE A 193 -7.70 4.79 17.59
N SER A 194 -7.39 5.38 16.43
CA SER A 194 -7.23 4.62 15.19
C SER A 194 -6.08 3.62 15.32
N LYS A 195 -4.95 4.05 15.91
CA LYS A 195 -3.78 3.21 16.18
C LYS A 195 -4.10 2.13 17.21
N PHE A 196 -4.84 2.48 18.26
CA PHE A 196 -5.32 1.52 19.26
C PHE A 196 -6.14 0.38 18.62
N TYR A 197 -6.96 0.68 17.62
CA TYR A 197 -7.77 -0.33 16.92
C TYR A 197 -7.05 -1.05 15.77
N GLY A 198 -5.81 -0.69 15.45
CA GLY A 198 -4.95 -1.43 14.51
C GLY A 198 -4.52 -0.68 13.25
N ALA A 199 -4.82 0.61 13.10
CA ALA A 199 -4.21 1.42 12.04
C ALA A 199 -2.72 1.65 12.33
N CYS A 200 -1.87 1.60 11.31
CA CYS A 200 -0.46 1.98 11.47
C CYS A 200 -0.22 3.47 11.17
N ASP A 201 -1.06 4.06 10.32
CA ASP A 201 -0.96 5.47 9.95
C ASP A 201 -2.34 6.11 9.75
N VAL A 202 -2.40 7.42 9.97
CA VAL A 202 -3.64 8.20 9.95
C VAL A 202 -3.35 9.61 9.47
N SER A 203 -4.13 10.08 8.50
CA SER A 203 -3.99 11.40 7.91
C SER A 203 -5.35 12.07 7.72
N PHE A 204 -5.34 13.38 7.51
CA PHE A 204 -6.54 14.20 7.34
C PHE A 204 -6.46 14.97 6.04
N LEU A 205 -7.56 15.02 5.30
CA LEU A 205 -7.62 15.71 4.02
C LEU A 205 -8.91 16.50 3.88
N ARG A 206 -8.80 17.72 3.35
CA ARG A 206 -9.97 18.47 2.89
C ARG A 206 -10.46 17.88 1.57
N LEU A 207 -11.71 17.41 1.55
CA LEU A 207 -12.30 16.81 0.37
C LEU A 207 -12.57 17.84 -0.73
N LYS A 208 -12.33 17.41 -1.97
CA LYS A 208 -12.59 18.12 -3.23
C LYS A 208 -13.48 17.23 -4.11
N PRO A 209 -14.16 17.77 -5.14
CA PRO A 209 -15.07 16.99 -5.97
C PRO A 209 -14.46 15.70 -6.52
N HIS A 210 -13.23 15.72 -7.03
CA HIS A 210 -12.56 14.55 -7.63
C HIS A 210 -12.21 13.42 -6.64
N HIS A 211 -12.39 13.63 -5.34
CA HIS A 211 -12.26 12.57 -4.33
C HIS A 211 -13.51 11.69 -4.22
N PHE A 212 -14.63 12.10 -4.81
CA PHE A 212 -15.88 11.36 -4.81
C PHE A 212 -16.11 10.66 -6.15
N TYR A 213 -16.76 9.50 -6.10
CA TYR A 213 -17.39 8.96 -7.31
C TYR A 213 -18.55 9.87 -7.73
N SER A 214 -18.84 9.96 -9.03
CA SER A 214 -19.95 10.78 -9.53
C SER A 214 -21.31 10.11 -9.33
N HIS A 215 -21.37 8.80 -9.53
CA HIS A 215 -22.54 7.94 -9.31
C HIS A 215 -22.11 6.66 -8.60
N LYS A 216 -23.07 6.03 -7.94
CA LYS A 216 -22.93 4.71 -7.34
C LYS A 216 -23.08 3.61 -8.39
N GLY A 217 -22.30 2.56 -8.26
CA GLY A 217 -22.30 1.42 -9.17
C GLY A 217 -22.11 0.07 -8.50
N ARG A 218 -21.61 0.02 -7.26
CA ARG A 218 -21.26 -1.25 -6.61
C ARG A 218 -22.47 -2.14 -6.31
N HIS A 219 -23.63 -1.57 -5.98
CA HIS A 219 -24.83 -2.30 -5.57
C HIS A 219 -26.00 -2.01 -6.51
N ALA A 220 -26.72 -3.06 -6.94
CA ALA A 220 -27.87 -2.91 -7.83
C ALA A 220 -28.97 -2.00 -7.25
N LYS A 221 -29.21 -2.07 -5.93
CA LYS A 221 -30.27 -1.33 -5.23
C LYS A 221 -30.21 0.19 -5.43
N ASN A 222 -29.02 0.75 -5.58
CA ASN A 222 -28.79 2.20 -5.69
C ASN A 222 -27.91 2.54 -6.91
N TRP A 223 -27.90 1.65 -7.90
CA TRP A 223 -27.08 1.81 -9.09
C TRP A 223 -27.52 3.05 -9.88
N GLY A 224 -26.57 3.92 -10.21
CA GLY A 224 -26.83 5.19 -10.90
C GLY A 224 -27.16 6.38 -9.99
N ASP A 225 -27.42 6.16 -8.70
CA ASP A 225 -27.66 7.26 -7.75
C ASP A 225 -26.42 8.15 -7.61
N LYS A 226 -26.62 9.44 -7.30
CA LYS A 226 -25.52 10.32 -6.90
C LYS A 226 -24.92 9.89 -5.57
N THR A 227 -23.61 10.05 -5.44
CA THR A 227 -22.90 9.84 -4.17
C THR A 227 -23.22 10.94 -3.16
N ASP A 228 -23.07 10.61 -1.87
CA ASP A 228 -23.18 11.60 -0.80
C ASP A 228 -21.88 12.39 -0.66
N GLN A 229 -21.89 13.65 -1.10
CA GLN A 229 -20.74 14.56 -1.10
C GLN A 229 -20.84 15.65 -0.01
N THR A 230 -21.66 15.42 1.02
CA THR A 230 -21.90 16.41 2.09
C THR A 230 -20.72 16.56 3.07
N HIS A 231 -19.89 15.52 3.18
CA HIS A 231 -18.72 15.51 4.06
C HIS A 231 -17.57 16.33 3.47
N LYS A 232 -16.91 17.13 4.30
CA LYS A 232 -15.87 18.06 3.86
C LYS A 232 -14.45 17.64 4.21
N THR A 233 -14.30 16.67 5.11
CA THR A 233 -13.01 16.18 5.59
C THR A 233 -12.99 14.67 5.51
N ALA A 234 -11.93 14.11 4.95
CA ALA A 234 -11.60 12.70 5.02
C ALA A 234 -10.57 12.45 6.11
N ILE A 235 -10.69 11.28 6.74
CA ILE A 235 -9.67 10.69 7.61
C ILE A 235 -9.21 9.43 6.87
N ALA A 236 -7.98 9.44 6.37
CA ALA A 236 -7.41 8.25 5.75
C ALA A 236 -6.73 7.42 6.83
N ILE A 237 -6.94 6.10 6.80
CA ILE A 237 -6.29 5.15 7.70
C ILE A 237 -5.53 4.12 6.87
N VAL A 238 -4.40 3.67 7.39
CA VAL A 238 -3.59 2.63 6.76
C VAL A 238 -3.55 1.41 7.69
N VAL A 239 -3.85 0.24 7.13
CA VAL A 239 -3.68 -1.04 7.83
C VAL A 239 -2.64 -1.86 7.05
N PRO A 240 -1.53 -2.28 7.70
CA PRO A 240 -0.42 -2.90 6.99
C PRO A 240 -0.73 -4.36 6.64
N MET A 241 -0.43 -4.74 5.39
CA MET A 241 -0.37 -6.13 4.96
C MET A 241 0.94 -6.80 5.41
N ARG A 242 0.89 -8.11 5.65
CA ARG A 242 2.05 -8.96 5.95
C ARG A 242 2.78 -9.29 4.65
N VAL A 243 4.02 -8.83 4.53
CA VAL A 243 4.86 -8.98 3.34
C VAL A 243 5.02 -10.45 2.95
N GLU A 244 5.22 -11.33 3.93
CA GLU A 244 5.35 -12.78 3.76
C GLU A 244 4.10 -13.47 3.18
N MET A 245 2.91 -12.88 3.35
CA MET A 245 1.69 -13.37 2.70
C MET A 245 1.65 -12.89 1.25
N ILE A 246 1.97 -11.62 1.01
CA ILE A 246 1.97 -11.04 -0.35
C ILE A 246 3.02 -11.70 -1.27
N LYS A 247 4.20 -12.00 -0.74
CA LYS A 247 5.29 -12.67 -1.48
C LYS A 247 4.93 -14.09 -1.95
N LYS A 248 3.87 -14.70 -1.41
CA LYS A 248 3.37 -16.01 -1.83
C LYS A 248 2.31 -15.91 -2.94
N GLY A 249 2.09 -14.72 -3.49
CA GLY A 249 1.24 -14.56 -4.67
C GLY A 249 1.71 -15.42 -5.83
N PRO A 250 0.79 -15.95 -6.65
CA PRO A 250 -0.65 -15.68 -6.67
C PRO A 250 -1.53 -16.66 -5.83
N THR A 251 -0.97 -17.33 -4.81
CA THR A 251 -1.73 -18.33 -4.01
C THR A 251 -2.84 -17.72 -3.14
N SER A 252 -3.69 -18.58 -2.57
CA SER A 252 -4.80 -18.19 -1.67
C SER A 252 -4.36 -17.30 -0.48
N SER A 253 -3.09 -17.36 -0.08
CA SER A 253 -2.52 -16.51 0.98
C SER A 253 -2.71 -15.01 0.73
N VAL A 254 -2.62 -14.53 -0.52
CA VAL A 254 -2.80 -13.11 -0.86
C VAL A 254 -4.27 -12.70 -0.70
N LEU A 255 -5.19 -13.61 -1.00
CA LEU A 255 -6.63 -13.39 -0.83
C LEU A 255 -7.00 -13.35 0.65
N GLN A 256 -6.45 -14.28 1.45
CA GLN A 256 -6.62 -14.25 2.90
C GLN A 256 -6.12 -12.94 3.50
N GLU A 257 -4.93 -12.50 3.08
CA GLU A 257 -4.36 -11.26 3.58
C GLU A 257 -5.24 -10.06 3.21
N SER A 258 -5.68 -9.97 1.96
CA SER A 258 -6.56 -8.88 1.51
C SER A 258 -7.89 -8.87 2.26
N ALA A 259 -8.57 -10.01 2.35
CA ALA A 259 -9.86 -10.12 3.02
C ALA A 259 -9.75 -9.76 4.52
N GLN A 260 -8.72 -10.26 5.20
CA GLN A 260 -8.46 -9.92 6.60
C GLN A 260 -8.20 -8.41 6.78
N LYS A 261 -7.43 -7.78 5.89
CA LYS A 261 -7.16 -6.34 6.00
C LYS A 261 -8.36 -5.46 5.69
N TYR A 262 -9.25 -5.88 4.80
CA TYR A 262 -10.52 -5.20 4.62
C TYR A 262 -11.37 -5.27 5.89
N VAL A 263 -11.44 -6.43 6.56
CA VAL A 263 -12.14 -6.56 7.86
C VAL A 263 -11.54 -5.61 8.90
N GLU A 264 -10.22 -5.55 9.02
CA GLU A 264 -9.54 -4.63 9.96
C GLU A 264 -9.81 -3.16 9.63
N ALA A 265 -9.73 -2.78 8.36
CA ALA A 265 -10.02 -1.41 7.92
C ALA A 265 -11.49 -1.03 8.17
N ALA A 266 -12.44 -1.94 7.90
CA ALA A 266 -13.85 -1.76 8.17
C ALA A 266 -14.10 -1.59 9.68
N LYS A 267 -13.48 -2.41 10.52
CA LYS A 267 -13.55 -2.30 11.99
C LYS A 267 -13.12 -0.91 12.47
N VAL A 268 -11.91 -0.48 12.10
CA VAL A 268 -11.37 0.82 12.53
C VAL A 268 -12.25 1.97 12.04
N SER A 269 -12.57 2.01 10.75
CA SER A 269 -13.35 3.09 10.15
C SER A 269 -14.79 3.17 10.70
N ASN A 270 -15.47 2.04 10.90
CA ASN A 270 -16.82 2.01 11.49
C ASN A 270 -16.83 2.54 12.93
N ILE A 271 -15.85 2.11 13.76
CA ILE A 271 -15.72 2.58 15.14
C ILE A 271 -15.44 4.09 15.16
N LEU A 272 -14.52 4.59 14.34
CA LEU A 272 -14.20 6.01 14.26
C LEU A 272 -15.40 6.84 13.81
N ALA A 273 -16.15 6.38 12.80
CA ALA A 273 -17.35 7.06 12.35
C ALA A 273 -18.40 7.13 13.48
N GLY A 274 -18.60 6.02 14.22
CA GLY A 274 -19.46 6.01 15.41
C GLY A 274 -18.98 6.97 16.51
N TYR A 275 -17.68 6.95 16.80
CA TYR A 275 -17.04 7.85 17.77
C TYR A 275 -17.30 9.32 17.42
N ILE A 276 -17.06 9.73 16.18
CA ILE A 276 -17.28 11.12 15.74
C ILE A 276 -18.77 11.50 15.83
N ARG A 277 -19.68 10.59 15.47
CA ARG A 277 -21.12 10.81 15.59
C ARG A 277 -21.57 11.04 17.03
N ASN A 278 -20.92 10.43 18.02
CA ASN A 278 -21.21 10.65 19.44
C ASN A 278 -20.90 12.08 19.91
N PHE A 279 -20.05 12.83 19.20
CA PHE A 279 -19.82 14.26 19.45
C PHE A 279 -20.81 15.18 18.72
N GLY A 280 -21.77 14.61 17.97
CA GLY A 280 -22.76 15.36 17.21
C GLY A 280 -22.26 15.85 15.84
N TYR A 281 -21.23 15.21 15.29
CA TYR A 281 -20.71 15.50 13.96
C TYR A 281 -21.08 14.36 13.00
N PRO A 282 -21.70 14.64 11.83
CA PRO A 282 -21.94 13.62 10.81
C PRO A 282 -20.63 12.98 10.36
N ALA A 283 -20.59 11.66 10.38
CA ALA A 283 -19.45 10.88 9.90
C ALA A 283 -19.93 9.56 9.29
N ARG A 284 -19.26 9.16 8.21
CA ARG A 284 -19.49 7.93 7.47
C ARG A 284 -18.18 7.18 7.30
N ALA A 285 -18.21 5.87 7.50
CA ALA A 285 -17.11 5.00 7.13
C ALA A 285 -17.21 4.63 5.64
N HIS A 286 -16.05 4.52 4.99
CA HIS A 286 -15.90 4.00 3.64
C HIS A 286 -14.99 2.78 3.70
N ASN A 287 -15.53 1.63 3.34
CA ASN A 287 -14.88 0.33 3.44
C ASN A 287 -15.28 -0.55 2.25
N ASP A 288 -14.71 -1.76 2.16
CA ASP A 288 -14.88 -2.63 0.99
C ASP A 288 -16.33 -2.75 0.55
N ALA A 289 -16.54 -2.70 -0.76
CA ALA A 289 -17.84 -2.65 -1.42
C ALA A 289 -18.79 -1.51 -1.00
N ASN A 290 -18.37 -0.48 -0.25
CA ASN A 290 -19.25 0.58 0.25
C ASN A 290 -18.54 1.94 0.28
N TYR A 291 -18.29 2.49 -0.91
CA TYR A 291 -17.58 3.76 -1.10
C TYR A 291 -18.50 4.82 -1.73
N ASP A 292 -18.37 6.06 -1.26
CA ASP A 292 -18.77 7.24 -2.04
C ASP A 292 -17.51 7.99 -2.56
N THR A 293 -16.32 7.55 -2.13
CA THR A 293 -15.03 8.21 -2.33
C THR A 293 -13.98 7.27 -2.90
N LEU A 294 -13.00 7.82 -3.62
CA LEU A 294 -11.84 7.09 -4.08
C LEU A 294 -10.72 7.10 -3.02
N CYS A 295 -10.34 5.93 -2.52
CA CYS A 295 -9.31 5.82 -1.48
C CYS A 295 -7.91 6.27 -1.94
N VAL A 296 -7.52 5.94 -3.19
CA VAL A 296 -6.18 6.23 -3.72
C VAL A 296 -5.86 7.73 -3.76
N PRO A 297 -6.64 8.62 -4.41
CA PRO A 297 -6.35 10.05 -4.40
C PRO A 297 -6.41 10.65 -3.00
N ILE A 298 -7.31 10.17 -2.12
CA ILE A 298 -7.36 10.61 -0.73
C ILE A 298 -6.05 10.28 -0.01
N ALA A 299 -5.58 9.03 -0.09
CA ALA A 299 -4.34 8.62 0.54
C ALA A 299 -3.16 9.47 0.04
N VAL A 300 -3.00 9.59 -1.29
CA VAL A 300 -1.88 10.35 -1.88
C VAL A 300 -1.91 11.84 -1.50
N GLU A 301 -3.07 12.49 -1.50
CA GLU A 301 -3.17 13.93 -1.20
C GLU A 301 -3.14 14.23 0.30
N SER A 302 -3.41 13.23 1.15
CA SER A 302 -3.38 13.35 2.60
C SER A 302 -1.98 13.31 3.23
N GLY A 303 -0.96 12.94 2.44
CA GLY A 303 0.43 12.74 2.88
C GLY A 303 0.75 11.29 3.18
#